data_AF-S6EW16-F1
#
_entry.id   AF-S6EW16-F1
#
_cell.length_a   1.000
_cell.length_b   1.000
_cell.length_c   1.000
_cell.angle_alpha   90.00
_cell.angle_beta   90.00
_cell.angle_gamma   90.00
#
_symmetry.space_group_name_H-M   'P 1'
#
loop_
_entity.id
_entity.type
_entity.pdbx_description
1 polymer ?
#
loop_
_entity_poly.entity_id
_entity_poly.type
_entity_poly.pdbx_seq_one_letter_code
_entity_poly.pdbx_strand_id
1 'polypeptide(L)'
;MSLYGLAVQIPEYYIICLINSKFMSRYVDDFVNNTQTFQINDARQLPIIVPTFEELAEIKMLFDKLISLKKRSFASDFDDNINQELSSVEGKLEIIISHLYNLV
;
A
#
# COMPACT_ATOMS: atom_id res chain seq x y z
N MET A 1 -12.01 -11.25 -2.55
CA MET A 1 -12.70 -10.38 -1.58
C MET A 1 -13.05 -9.06 -2.26
N SER A 2 -14.15 -8.42 -1.90
CA SER A 2 -14.41 -7.02 -2.24
C SER A 2 -14.12 -6.16 -1.01
N LEU A 3 -13.40 -5.07 -1.19
CA LEU A 3 -12.98 -4.17 -0.12
C LEU A 3 -13.36 -2.74 -0.53
N TYR A 4 -14.12 -2.05 0.33
CA TYR A 4 -14.62 -0.70 0.11
C TYR A 4 -14.51 0.12 1.40
N GLY A 5 -14.20 1.40 1.26
CA GLY A 5 -14.06 2.33 2.37
C GLY A 5 -15.44 2.80 2.84
N LEU A 6 -15.70 2.70 4.16
CA LEU A 6 -16.92 3.27 4.76
C LEU A 6 -16.69 4.69 5.32
N ALA A 7 -15.44 5.05 5.60
CA ALA A 7 -15.06 6.34 6.16
C ALA A 7 -14.31 7.16 5.12
N VAL A 8 -14.59 8.47 5.08
CA VAL A 8 -13.94 9.40 4.13
C VAL A 8 -12.42 9.45 4.33
N GLN A 9 -11.94 9.27 5.56
CA GLN A 9 -10.52 9.26 5.90
C GLN A 9 -9.84 7.90 5.62
N ILE A 10 -10.60 6.85 5.34
CA ILE A 10 -10.09 5.50 5.01
C ILE A 10 -10.64 5.07 3.64
N PRO A 11 -10.28 5.79 2.56
CA PRO A 11 -10.70 5.43 1.22
C PRO A 11 -9.97 4.16 0.74
N GLU A 12 -10.48 3.56 -0.33
CA GLU A 12 -9.98 2.29 -0.86
C GLU A 12 -8.51 2.36 -1.26
N TYR A 13 -8.08 3.47 -1.90
CA TYR A 13 -6.70 3.62 -2.33
C TYR A 13 -5.72 3.58 -1.15
N TYR A 14 -6.12 4.12 0.00
CA TYR A 14 -5.30 4.10 1.21
C TYR A 14 -5.16 2.68 1.73
N ILE A 15 -6.27 1.93 1.81
CA ILE A 15 -6.22 0.52 2.23
C ILE A 15 -5.38 -0.32 1.25
N ILE A 16 -5.49 -0.07 -0.06
CA ILE A 16 -4.69 -0.75 -1.09
C ILE A 16 -3.20 -0.46 -0.88
N CYS A 17 -2.82 0.80 -0.69
CA CYS A 17 -1.44 1.19 -0.38
C CYS A 17 -0.92 0.49 0.88
N LEU A 18 -1.73 0.47 1.94
CA LEU A 18 -1.36 -0.13 3.22
C LEU A 18 -1.13 -1.64 3.09
N ILE A 19 -2.08 -2.38 2.51
CA ILE A 19 -2.00 -3.84 2.36
C ILE A 19 -0.83 -4.26 1.46
N ASN A 20 -0.47 -3.45 0.46
CA ASN A 20 0.66 -3.74 -0.44
C ASN A 20 2.01 -3.23 0.07
N SER A 21 2.09 -2.69 1.28
CA SER A 21 3.35 -2.26 1.88
C SER A 21 4.17 -3.43 2.40
N LYS A 22 5.49 -3.27 2.45
CA LYS A 22 6.39 -4.28 3.02
C LYS A 22 6.18 -4.40 4.52
N PHE A 23 5.86 -3.31 5.21
CA PHE A 23 5.46 -3.33 6.60
C PHE A 23 4.26 -4.24 6.83
N MET A 24 3.17 -4.04 6.10
CA MET A 24 1.96 -4.84 6.32
C MET A 24 2.16 -6.29 5.91
N SER A 25 2.90 -6.55 4.83
CA SER A 25 3.28 -7.92 4.44
C SER A 25 4.04 -8.64 5.56
N ARG A 26 4.99 -7.97 6.23
CA ARG A 26 5.72 -8.54 7.37
C ARG A 26 4.83 -8.74 8.59
N TYR A 27 4.00 -7.75 8.91
CA TYR A 27 3.07 -7.86 10.03
C TYR A 27 2.15 -9.07 9.89
N VAL A 28 1.61 -9.30 8.68
CA VAL A 28 0.77 -10.47 8.41
C VAL A 28 1.54 -11.77 8.60
N ASP A 29 2.73 -11.87 8.02
CA ASP A 29 3.57 -13.08 8.07
C ASP A 29 3.99 -13.42 9.52
N ASP A 30 4.37 -12.41 10.30
CA ASP A 30 4.89 -12.58 11.65
C ASP A 30 3.78 -12.79 12.71
N PHE A 31 2.63 -12.12 12.57
CA PHE A 31 1.64 -12.02 13.65
C PHE A 31 0.24 -12.55 13.32
N VAL A 32 -0.12 -12.70 12.05
CA VAL A 32 -1.48 -13.05 11.65
C VAL A 32 -1.53 -14.46 11.06
N ASN A 33 -0.82 -14.68 9.96
CA ASN A 33 -0.86 -15.90 9.19
C ASN A 33 0.37 -15.99 8.27
N ASN A 34 1.14 -17.06 8.40
CA ASN A 34 2.36 -17.33 7.62
C ASN A 34 2.12 -18.21 6.38
N THR A 35 0.85 -18.45 6.03
CA THR A 35 0.48 -19.17 4.80
C THR A 35 0.32 -18.19 3.64
N GLN A 36 0.47 -18.67 2.40
CA GLN A 36 0.47 -17.81 1.21
C GLN A 36 -0.85 -17.06 0.94
N THR A 37 -1.97 -17.52 1.51
CA THR A 37 -3.30 -16.99 1.16
C THR A 37 -3.75 -15.96 2.17
N PHE A 38 -3.91 -14.70 1.72
CA PHE A 38 -4.53 -13.64 2.52
C PHE A 38 -6.07 -13.68 2.41
N GLN A 39 -6.74 -13.96 3.52
CA GLN A 39 -8.20 -14.12 3.60
C GLN A 39 -8.88 -13.02 4.43
N ILE A 40 -10.21 -13.03 4.46
CA ILE A 40 -10.99 -11.99 5.16
C ILE A 40 -10.74 -12.00 6.67
N ASN A 41 -10.45 -13.18 7.24
CA ASN A 41 -10.12 -13.30 8.66
C ASN A 41 -8.76 -12.69 8.99
N ASP A 42 -7.82 -12.70 8.04
CA ASP A 42 -6.52 -12.04 8.19
C ASP A 42 -6.68 -10.53 8.08
N ALA A 43 -7.46 -10.07 7.09
CA ALA A 43 -7.76 -8.65 6.89
C ALA A 43 -8.40 -7.97 8.12
N ARG A 44 -9.22 -8.71 8.88
CA ARG A 44 -9.84 -8.22 10.12
C ARG A 44 -8.85 -8.00 11.28
N GLN A 45 -7.65 -8.54 11.19
CA GLN A 45 -6.61 -8.46 12.22
C GLN A 45 -5.57 -7.38 11.92
N LEU A 46 -5.68 -6.69 10.78
CA LEU A 46 -4.74 -5.63 10.43
C LEU A 46 -4.95 -4.40 11.33
N PRO A 47 -3.88 -3.86 11.94
CA PRO A 47 -3.96 -2.57 12.61
C PRO A 47 -4.03 -1.50 11.53
N ILE A 48 -5.18 -0.84 11.37
CA ILE A 48 -5.34 0.27 10.43
C ILE A 48 -5.37 1.59 11.20
N ILE A 49 -4.30 2.38 11.06
CA ILE A 49 -4.26 3.76 11.59
C ILE A 49 -5.07 4.67 10.68
N VAL A 50 -5.82 5.60 11.29
CA VAL A 50 -6.53 6.65 10.56
C VAL A 50 -5.56 7.78 10.26
N PRO A 51 -5.24 8.07 8.97
CA PRO A 51 -4.29 9.11 8.62
C PRO A 51 -4.91 10.51 8.80
N THR A 52 -4.05 11.50 8.91
CA THR A 52 -4.41 12.91 8.73
C THR A 52 -4.79 13.18 7.27
N PHE A 53 -5.48 14.29 7.00
CA PHE A 53 -5.84 14.64 5.62
C PHE A 53 -4.61 14.96 4.76
N GLU A 54 -3.57 15.50 5.37
CA GLU A 54 -2.29 15.81 4.74
C GLU A 54 -1.56 14.53 4.31
N GLU A 55 -1.39 13.56 5.21
CA GLU A 55 -0.82 12.24 4.90
C GLU A 55 -1.64 11.52 3.83
N LEU A 56 -2.97 11.59 3.95
CA LEU A 56 -3.88 10.95 3.00
C LEU A 56 -3.74 11.55 1.58
N ALA A 57 -3.57 12.87 1.47
CA ALA A 57 -3.33 13.54 0.20
C ALA A 57 -1.97 13.13 -0.41
N GLU A 58 -0.93 13.00 0.40
CA GLU A 58 0.39 12.55 -0.06
C GLU A 58 0.33 11.10 -0.57
N ILE A 59 -0.31 10.20 0.19
CA ILE A 59 -0.53 8.81 -0.21
C ILE A 59 -1.33 8.75 -1.51
N LYS A 60 -2.34 9.60 -1.69
CA LYS A 60 -3.13 9.66 -2.93
C LYS A 60 -2.27 10.01 -4.15
N MET A 61 -1.40 11.01 -4.03
CA MET A 61 -0.48 11.39 -5.10
C MET A 61 0.45 10.23 -5.50
N LEU A 62 0.99 9.51 -4.52
CA LEU A 62 1.84 8.34 -4.77
C LEU A 62 1.04 7.19 -5.40
N PHE A 63 -0.17 6.92 -4.90
CA PHE A 63 -1.04 5.89 -5.44
C PHE A 63 -1.34 6.12 -6.92
N ASP A 64 -1.74 7.33 -7.31
CA ASP A 64 -2.05 7.64 -8.70
C ASP A 64 -0.81 7.49 -9.60
N LYS A 65 0.36 7.92 -9.09
CA LYS A 65 1.63 7.70 -9.77
C LYS A 65 1.93 6.21 -9.95
N LEU A 66 1.81 5.39 -8.90
CA LEU A 66 2.01 3.93 -8.96
C LEU A 66 1.07 3.27 -9.97
N ILE A 67 -0.21 3.64 -9.98
CA ILE A 67 -1.18 3.08 -10.93
C ILE A 67 -0.79 3.44 -12.37
N SER A 68 -0.38 4.68 -12.64
CA SER A 68 0.06 5.09 -13.98
C SER A 68 1.32 4.32 -14.43
N LEU A 69 2.28 4.13 -13.54
CA LEU A 69 3.51 3.40 -13.81
C LEU A 69 3.24 1.92 -14.04
N LYS A 70 2.44 1.27 -13.19
CA LYS A 70 2.05 -0.14 -13.38
C LYS A 70 1.29 -0.35 -14.68
N LYS A 71 0.38 0.56 -15.05
CA LYS A 71 -0.32 0.48 -16.36
C LYS A 71 0.65 0.56 -17.53
N ARG A 72 1.65 1.44 -17.47
CA ARG A 72 2.71 1.52 -18.49
C ARG A 72 3.59 0.28 -18.51
N SER A 73 3.98 -0.25 -17.35
CA SER A 73 4.83 -1.45 -17.28
C SER A 73 4.16 -2.68 -17.89
N PHE A 74 2.83 -2.78 -17.85
CA PHE A 74 2.09 -3.84 -18.54
C PHE A 74 2.00 -3.65 -20.06
N ALA A 75 2.10 -2.41 -20.56
CA ALA A 75 1.96 -2.09 -21.97
C ALA A 75 3.28 -2.10 -22.74
N SER A 76 4.40 -1.95 -22.04
CA SER A 76 5.75 -1.96 -22.60
C SER A 76 6.48 -3.19 -22.06
N ASP A 77 6.80 -4.16 -22.92
CA ASP A 77 7.62 -5.31 -22.56
C ASP A 77 8.97 -4.82 -21.98
N PHE A 78 9.15 -5.01 -20.68
CA PHE A 78 10.39 -4.79 -19.92
C PHE A 78 11.15 -3.47 -20.23
N ASP A 79 10.71 -2.36 -19.62
CA ASP A 79 11.48 -1.11 -19.55
C ASP A 79 12.09 -0.93 -18.14
N ASP A 80 13.41 -1.07 -18.04
CA ASP A 80 14.16 -0.94 -16.79
C ASP A 80 13.99 0.44 -16.12
N ASN A 81 13.78 1.50 -16.91
CA ASN A 81 13.56 2.84 -16.35
C ASN A 81 12.22 2.91 -15.60
N ILE A 82 11.18 2.27 -16.13
CA ILE A 82 9.87 2.20 -15.48
C ILE A 82 9.97 1.42 -14.17
N ASN A 83 10.71 0.31 -14.16
CA ASN A 83 10.91 -0.50 -12.96
C ASN A 83 11.68 0.27 -11.87
N GLN A 84 12.71 1.04 -12.26
CA GLN A 84 13.45 1.88 -11.33
C GLN A 84 12.59 3.01 -10.75
N GLU A 85 11.79 3.67 -11.60
CA GLU A 85 10.86 4.70 -11.13
C GLU A 85 9.80 4.12 -10.20
N LEU A 86 9.24 2.94 -10.54
CA LEU A 86 8.27 2.24 -9.70
C LEU A 86 8.84 1.94 -8.32
N SER A 87 10.04 1.35 -8.26
CA SER A 87 10.75 1.05 -7.01
C SER A 87 10.99 2.31 -6.17
N SER A 88 11.33 3.44 -6.80
CA SER A 88 11.50 4.71 -6.10
C SER A 88 10.20 5.20 -5.46
N VAL A 89 9.07 5.11 -6.18
CA VAL A 89 7.76 5.54 -5.68
C VAL A 89 7.26 4.60 -4.58
N GLU A 90 7.43 3.28 -4.74
CA GLU A 90 7.12 2.29 -3.71
C GLU A 90 7.95 2.52 -2.43
N GLY A 91 9.23 2.88 -2.57
CA GLY A 91 10.09 3.24 -1.44
C GLY A 91 9.59 4.47 -0.67
N LYS A 92 9.10 5.50 -1.37
CA LYS A 92 8.49 6.68 -0.72
C LYS A 92 7.21 6.33 0.03
N LEU A 93 6.37 5.49 -0.58
CA LEU A 93 5.15 5.01 0.09
C LEU A 93 5.49 4.25 1.37
N GLU A 94 6.53 3.41 1.34
CA GLU A 94 6.98 2.65 2.50
C GLU A 94 7.46 3.56 3.64
N ILE A 95 8.14 4.67 3.33
CA ILE A 95 8.58 5.65 4.32
C ILE A 95 7.38 6.30 5.01
N ILE A 96 6.38 6.75 4.25
CA ILE A 96 5.17 7.37 4.81
C ILE A 96 4.42 6.38 5.70
N ILE A 97 4.27 5.13 5.26
CA ILE A 97 3.64 4.10 6.08
C ILE A 97 4.45 3.84 7.35
N SER A 98 5.78 3.80 7.26
CA SER A 98 6.63 3.61 8.44
C SER A 98 6.46 4.74 9.47
N HIS A 99 6.36 6.00 9.01
CA HIS A 99 6.07 7.13 9.89
C HIS A 99 4.66 7.04 10.51
N LEU A 100 3.65 6.63 9.73
CA LEU A 100 2.29 6.48 10.22
C LEU A 100 2.21 5.49 11.40
N TYR A 101 3.00 4.42 11.36
CA TYR A 101 3.09 3.41 12.43
C TYR A 101 4.18 3.69 13.46
N ASN A 102 4.84 4.87 13.42
CA ASN A 102 5.94 5.26 14.32
C ASN A 102 7.10 4.24 14.35
N LEU A 103 7.48 3.69 13.20
CA LEU A 103 8.57 2.74 13.06
C LEU A 103 9.93 3.43 12.80
N VAL A 104 9.91 4.69 12.33
CA VAL A 104 11.06 5.52 12.00
C VAL A 104 10.79 6.98 12.38
#